data_AF-A0A420HKK3-F1
#
_entry.id   AF-A0A420HKK3-F1
#
_cell.length_a   1.000
_cell.length_b   1.000
_cell.length_c   1.000
_cell.angle_alpha   90.00
_cell.angle_beta   90.00
_cell.angle_gamma   90.00
#
_symmetry.space_group_name_H-M   'P 1'
#
loop_
_entity.id
_entity.type
_entity.pdbx_description
1 polymer ?
#
loop_
_entity_poly.entity_id
_entity_poly.type
_entity_poly.pdbx_seq_one_letter_code
_entity_poly.pdbx_strand_id
1 'polypeptide(L)'
;MFKTRLSHIVENVFGLDTAYTRMIKKVKEKEISIGKSSESPSTDEFIALVESVIDICCVAELFVCIESCGHPLIDTQRCGLSASEEARTPDQTLLQDAHELRAVFCHTISTSHIKMHGVWPKLIHSKKDKKLRILNERQERNLTYTSYPFSDWDHVQWTKFLDFNFFPKFLELMDDKSISFYKSDKHTTWTPSHKPQSQR
;
A
#
# COMPACT_ATOMS: atom_id res chain seq x y z
N MET A 1 -4.35 -15.79 -7.00
CA MET A 1 -4.62 -15.41 -8.41
C MET A 1 -6.08 -14.98 -8.62
N PHE A 2 -7.06 -15.74 -8.11
CA PHE A 2 -8.48 -15.36 -8.15
C PHE A 2 -8.81 -14.02 -7.46
N LYS A 3 -8.21 -13.71 -6.30
CA LYS A 3 -8.37 -12.39 -5.64
C LYS A 3 -8.04 -11.21 -6.56
N THR A 4 -6.85 -11.25 -7.17
CA THR A 4 -6.39 -10.20 -8.09
C THR A 4 -7.19 -10.19 -9.38
N ARG A 5 -7.68 -11.35 -9.84
CA ARG A 5 -8.60 -11.45 -10.99
C ARG A 5 -9.94 -10.78 -10.70
N LEU A 6 -10.50 -10.99 -9.50
CA LEU A 6 -11.73 -10.34 -9.05
C LEU A 6 -11.60 -8.81 -9.10
N SER A 7 -10.52 -8.26 -8.55
CA SER A 7 -10.25 -6.83 -8.66
C SER A 7 -10.10 -6.37 -10.12
N HIS A 8 -9.46 -7.18 -10.96
CA HIS A 8 -9.25 -6.85 -12.37
C HIS A 8 -10.55 -6.81 -13.20
N ILE A 9 -11.51 -7.70 -12.94
CA ILE A 9 -12.79 -7.75 -13.67
C ILE A 9 -13.82 -6.74 -13.14
N VAL A 10 -13.78 -6.39 -11.85
CA VAL A 10 -14.74 -5.45 -11.22
C VAL A 10 -14.24 -4.00 -11.31
N GLU A 11 -12.94 -3.77 -11.11
CA GLU A 11 -12.34 -2.44 -10.99
C GLU A 11 -11.11 -2.31 -11.88
N ASN A 12 -11.31 -2.16 -13.19
CA ASN A 12 -10.21 -1.86 -14.12
C ASN A 12 -9.79 -0.38 -14.08
N VAL A 13 -9.48 0.12 -12.89
CA VAL A 13 -9.12 1.54 -12.65
C VAL A 13 -7.66 1.82 -13.02
N PHE A 14 -6.80 0.80 -13.03
CA PHE A 14 -5.35 0.93 -13.20
C PHE A 14 -4.85 0.62 -14.63
N GLY A 15 -5.73 0.49 -15.62
CA GLY A 15 -5.34 0.23 -17.01
C GLY A 15 -4.63 -1.13 -17.18
N LEU A 16 -3.50 -1.17 -17.89
CA LEU A 16 -2.81 -2.42 -18.25
C LEU A 16 -1.87 -2.96 -17.16
N ASP A 17 -1.36 -2.13 -16.25
CA ASP A 17 -0.51 -2.57 -15.13
C ASP A 17 -1.32 -2.75 -13.84
N THR A 18 -2.02 -3.87 -13.75
CA THR A 18 -2.84 -4.22 -12.59
C THR A 18 -2.10 -5.15 -11.64
N ALA A 19 -2.60 -5.28 -10.41
CA ALA A 19 -2.10 -6.28 -9.47
C ALA A 19 -2.18 -7.72 -10.05
N TYR A 20 -3.15 -7.98 -10.93
CA TYR A 20 -3.30 -9.27 -11.61
C TYR A 20 -2.18 -9.54 -12.62
N THR A 21 -1.87 -8.59 -13.50
CA THR A 21 -0.82 -8.74 -14.51
C THR A 21 0.57 -8.87 -13.87
N ARG A 22 0.83 -8.12 -12.79
CA ARG A 22 2.05 -8.28 -11.97
C ARG A 22 2.12 -9.65 -11.29
N MET A 23 0.99 -10.17 -10.79
CA MET A 23 0.94 -11.51 -10.20
C MET A 23 1.24 -12.59 -11.24
N ILE A 24 0.65 -12.51 -12.43
CA ILE A 24 0.94 -13.43 -13.55
C ILE A 24 2.45 -13.45 -13.83
N LYS A 25 3.07 -12.28 -14.03
CA LYS A 25 4.50 -12.17 -14.31
C LYS A 25 5.34 -12.85 -13.23
N LYS A 26 5.07 -12.57 -11.95
CA LYS A 26 5.82 -13.16 -10.83
C LYS A 26 5.64 -14.67 -10.70
N VAL A 27 4.47 -15.21 -11.01
CA VAL A 27 4.24 -16.68 -10.94
C VAL A 27 4.97 -17.38 -12.09
N LYS A 28 4.95 -16.80 -13.30
CA LYS A 28 5.71 -17.32 -14.45
C LYS A 28 7.21 -17.32 -14.18
N GLU A 29 7.75 -16.20 -13.69
CA GLU A 29 9.17 -16.08 -13.29
C GLU A 29 9.56 -17.16 -12.27
N LYS A 30 8.66 -17.50 -11.34
CA LYS A 30 8.90 -18.58 -10.36
C LYS A 30 8.93 -19.97 -10.99
N GLU A 31 7.98 -20.31 -11.86
CA GLU A 31 7.98 -21.62 -12.53
C GLU A 31 9.23 -21.80 -13.39
N ILE A 32 9.58 -20.78 -14.19
CA ILE A 32 10.81 -20.74 -15.01
C ILE A 32 12.04 -20.95 -14.11
N SER A 33 12.13 -20.24 -12.99
CA SER A 33 13.26 -20.35 -12.05
C SER A 33 13.36 -21.73 -11.40
N ILE A 34 12.24 -22.34 -11.02
CA ILE A 34 12.20 -23.67 -10.38
C ILE A 34 12.49 -24.77 -11.41
N GLY A 35 11.83 -24.73 -12.56
CA GLY A 35 11.98 -25.72 -13.63
C GLY A 35 13.27 -25.58 -14.43
N LYS A 36 14.01 -24.47 -14.27
CA LYS A 36 15.16 -24.08 -15.10
C LYS A 36 14.83 -24.16 -16.60
N SER A 37 13.58 -23.81 -16.94
CA SER A 37 13.02 -23.81 -18.30
C SER A 37 12.89 -22.37 -18.79
N SER A 38 12.79 -22.16 -20.10
CA SER A 38 12.38 -20.87 -20.69
C SER A 38 10.87 -20.65 -20.66
N GLU A 39 10.10 -21.67 -20.35
CA GLU A 39 8.63 -21.69 -20.44
C GLU A 39 7.97 -21.96 -19.08
N SER A 40 6.69 -21.59 -18.99
CA SER A 40 5.86 -21.72 -17.78
C SER A 40 4.54 -22.48 -18.03
N PRO A 41 4.59 -23.70 -18.60
CA PRO A 41 3.40 -24.39 -19.12
C PRO A 41 2.32 -24.62 -18.06
N SER A 42 2.72 -24.92 -16.81
CA SER A 42 1.75 -25.18 -15.73
C SER A 42 1.05 -23.90 -15.30
N THR A 43 1.80 -22.80 -15.21
CA THR A 43 1.27 -21.47 -14.91
C THR A 43 0.38 -20.97 -16.05
N ASP A 44 0.75 -21.23 -17.30
CA ASP A 44 -0.04 -20.84 -18.47
C ASP A 44 -1.39 -21.56 -18.50
N GLU A 45 -1.40 -22.87 -18.26
CA GLU A 45 -2.64 -23.64 -18.13
C GLU A 45 -3.49 -23.16 -16.95
N PHE A 46 -2.87 -22.92 -15.79
CA PHE A 46 -3.58 -22.39 -14.62
C PHE A 46 -4.17 -21.00 -14.87
N ILE A 47 -3.44 -20.10 -15.55
CA ILE A 47 -3.95 -18.78 -15.93
C ILE A 47 -5.13 -18.94 -16.87
N ALA A 48 -5.04 -19.80 -17.89
CA ALA A 48 -6.14 -20.04 -18.82
C ALA A 48 -7.40 -20.53 -18.07
N LEU A 49 -7.24 -21.42 -17.10
CA LEU A 49 -8.35 -21.85 -16.23
C LEU A 49 -8.92 -20.69 -15.41
N VAL A 50 -8.08 -19.89 -14.75
CA VAL A 50 -8.51 -18.71 -13.98
C VAL A 50 -9.26 -17.71 -14.86
N GLU A 51 -8.78 -17.45 -16.07
CA GLU A 51 -9.38 -16.50 -17.01
C GLU A 51 -10.66 -17.02 -17.65
N SER A 52 -10.83 -18.35 -17.74
CA SER A 52 -12.06 -18.98 -18.24
C SER A 52 -13.27 -18.81 -17.31
N VAL A 53 -13.05 -18.47 -16.04
CA VAL A 53 -14.12 -18.19 -15.08
C VAL A 53 -14.57 -16.74 -15.22
N ILE A 54 -15.73 -16.56 -15.85
CA ILE A 54 -16.32 -15.23 -16.14
C ILE A 54 -17.28 -14.79 -15.03
N ASP A 55 -17.97 -15.73 -14.39
CA ASP A 55 -18.93 -15.41 -13.34
C ASP A 55 -18.23 -14.93 -12.07
N ILE A 56 -18.63 -13.76 -11.59
CA ILE A 56 -18.02 -13.07 -10.44
C ILE A 56 -18.21 -13.89 -9.16
N CYS A 57 -19.38 -14.52 -8.98
CA CYS A 57 -19.66 -15.33 -7.79
C CYS A 57 -18.73 -16.55 -7.75
N CYS A 58 -18.58 -17.26 -8.88
CA CYS A 58 -17.63 -18.35 -9.02
C CYS A 58 -16.18 -17.91 -8.75
N VAL A 59 -15.75 -16.73 -9.25
CA VAL A 59 -14.40 -16.21 -8.97
C VAL A 59 -14.19 -15.96 -7.47
N ALA A 60 -15.21 -15.44 -6.78
CA ALA A 60 -15.15 -15.20 -5.34
C ALA A 60 -15.09 -16.51 -4.53
N GLU A 61 -15.87 -17.52 -4.92
CA GLU A 61 -15.80 -18.86 -4.31
C GLU A 61 -14.43 -19.51 -4.53
N LEU A 62 -13.91 -19.48 -5.76
CA LEU A 62 -12.60 -20.03 -6.09
C LEU A 62 -11.45 -19.30 -5.40
N PHE A 63 -11.62 -18.00 -5.10
CA PHE A 63 -10.68 -17.28 -4.24
C PHE A 63 -10.59 -17.90 -2.84
N VAL A 64 -11.69 -18.37 -2.26
CA VAL A 64 -11.64 -19.04 -0.95
C VAL A 64 -11.10 -20.46 -1.09
N CYS A 65 -11.48 -21.18 -2.16
CA CYS A 65 -11.03 -22.56 -2.39
C CYS A 65 -9.51 -22.68 -2.55
N ILE A 66 -8.81 -21.66 -3.06
CA ILE A 66 -7.34 -21.73 -3.25
C ILE A 66 -6.59 -21.95 -1.93
N GLU A 67 -7.14 -21.48 -0.81
CA GLU A 67 -6.56 -21.70 0.53
C GLU A 67 -6.67 -23.18 0.97
N SER A 68 -7.51 -23.98 0.29
CA SER A 68 -7.67 -25.42 0.55
C SER A 68 -6.53 -26.27 -0.02
N CYS A 69 -5.68 -25.71 -0.90
CA CYS A 69 -4.54 -26.43 -1.48
C CYS A 69 -3.36 -26.63 -0.50
N GLY A 70 -3.52 -26.21 0.76
CA GLY A 70 -2.49 -26.30 1.78
C GLY A 70 -1.51 -25.13 1.72
N HIS A 71 -0.51 -25.17 2.61
CA HIS A 71 0.49 -24.10 2.73
C HIS A 71 1.87 -24.68 2.41
N PRO A 72 2.67 -24.02 1.55
CA PRO A 72 3.99 -24.52 1.21
C PRO A 72 4.94 -24.44 2.41
N LEU A 73 5.95 -25.31 2.43
CA LEU A 73 7.08 -25.16 3.35
C LEU A 73 7.84 -23.87 3.02
N ILE A 74 8.17 -23.08 4.05
CA ILE A 74 8.86 -21.81 3.89
C ILE A 74 10.37 -22.02 3.97
N ASP A 75 11.08 -21.68 2.90
CA ASP A 75 12.53 -21.54 2.92
C ASP A 75 12.90 -20.13 3.42
N THR A 76 13.22 -20.03 4.71
CA THR A 76 13.52 -18.74 5.36
C THR A 76 14.75 -18.06 4.76
N GLN A 77 15.74 -18.82 4.28
CA GLN A 77 16.95 -18.27 3.70
C GLN A 77 16.66 -17.61 2.35
N ARG A 78 15.97 -18.33 1.46
CA ARG A 78 15.55 -17.77 0.16
C ARG A 78 14.60 -16.60 0.31
N CYS A 79 13.65 -16.68 1.24
CA CYS A 79 12.75 -15.57 1.55
C CYS A 79 13.52 -14.33 2.05
N GLY A 80 14.49 -14.51 2.95
CA GLY A 80 15.31 -13.41 3.45
C GLY A 80 16.16 -12.75 2.38
N LEU A 81 16.78 -13.54 1.49
CA LEU A 81 17.56 -13.03 0.35
C LEU A 81 16.67 -12.26 -0.63
N SER A 82 15.54 -12.85 -1.04
CA SER A 82 14.60 -12.21 -1.96
C SER A 82 14.03 -10.91 -1.40
N ALA A 83 13.69 -10.88 -0.10
CA ALA A 83 13.25 -9.65 0.56
C ALA A 83 14.36 -8.59 0.62
N SER A 84 15.60 -8.99 0.86
CA SER A 84 16.75 -8.08 0.85
C SER A 84 17.08 -7.55 -0.54
N GLU A 85 16.89 -8.36 -1.59
CA GLU A 85 17.07 -7.93 -2.98
C GLU A 85 16.01 -6.91 -3.37
N GLU A 86 14.73 -7.20 -3.10
CA GLU A 86 13.62 -6.30 -3.38
C GLU A 86 13.76 -4.97 -2.63
N ALA A 87 14.18 -5.00 -1.36
CA ALA A 87 14.42 -3.80 -0.57
C ALA A 87 15.59 -2.94 -1.07
N ARG A 88 16.47 -3.49 -1.92
CA ARG A 88 17.60 -2.78 -2.54
C ARG A 88 17.33 -2.37 -3.98
N THR A 89 16.16 -2.72 -4.53
CA THR A 89 15.77 -2.30 -5.88
C THR A 89 15.81 -0.77 -5.97
N PRO A 90 16.45 -0.20 -7.01
CA PRO A 90 16.47 1.25 -7.20
C PRO A 90 15.06 1.83 -7.22
N ASP A 91 14.85 2.93 -6.50
CA ASP A 91 13.59 3.66 -6.55
C ASP A 91 13.42 4.28 -7.95
N GLN A 92 12.32 3.92 -8.61
CA GLN A 92 11.95 4.44 -9.94
C GLN A 92 10.88 5.54 -9.83
N THR A 93 10.47 5.90 -8.62
CA THR A 93 9.44 6.92 -8.38
C THR A 93 9.93 8.27 -8.89
N LEU A 94 9.18 8.86 -9.82
CA LEU A 94 9.47 10.21 -10.30
C LEU A 94 9.05 11.23 -9.25
N LEU A 95 9.86 12.27 -9.07
CA LEU A 95 9.54 13.36 -8.15
C LEU A 95 8.17 14.00 -8.49
N GLN A 96 7.86 14.14 -9.79
CA GLN A 96 6.58 14.67 -10.25
C GLN A 96 5.39 13.84 -9.73
N ASP A 97 5.45 12.52 -9.87
CA ASP A 97 4.39 11.62 -9.40
C ASP A 97 4.18 11.73 -7.89
N ALA A 98 5.26 11.88 -7.13
CA ALA A 98 5.18 12.10 -5.68
C ALA A 98 4.50 13.44 -5.33
N HIS A 99 4.79 14.51 -6.08
CA HIS A 99 4.11 15.80 -5.92
C HIS A 99 2.62 15.71 -6.27
N GLU A 100 2.28 15.04 -7.36
CA GLU A 100 0.88 14.84 -7.78
C GLU A 100 0.10 14.01 -6.74
N LEU A 101 0.69 12.91 -6.25
CA LEU A 101 0.10 12.09 -5.18
C LEU A 101 -0.13 12.91 -3.90
N ARG A 102 0.86 13.72 -3.50
CA ARG A 102 0.72 14.64 -2.35
C ARG A 102 -0.43 15.62 -2.58
N ALA A 103 -0.55 16.20 -3.77
CA ALA A 103 -1.61 17.15 -4.09
C ALA A 103 -3.01 16.52 -4.03
N VAL A 104 -3.16 15.29 -4.55
CA VAL A 104 -4.40 14.49 -4.45
C VAL A 104 -4.74 14.18 -2.99
N PHE A 105 -3.74 13.80 -2.19
CA PHE A 105 -3.90 13.56 -0.76
C PHE A 105 -4.38 14.82 -0.02
N CYS A 106 -3.74 15.96 -0.28
CA CYS A 106 -4.14 17.25 0.30
C CYS A 106 -5.56 17.65 -0.12
N HIS A 107 -5.94 17.45 -1.39
CA HIS A 107 -7.31 17.67 -1.87
C HIS A 107 -8.30 16.80 -1.08
N THR A 108 -8.03 15.50 -0.97
CA THR A 108 -8.90 14.51 -0.30
C THR A 108 -9.09 14.81 1.18
N ILE A 109 -8.01 15.18 1.88
CA ILE A 109 -8.10 15.61 3.28
C ILE A 109 -8.93 16.88 3.40
N SER A 110 -8.69 17.87 2.53
CA SER A 110 -9.38 19.16 2.60
C SER A 110 -10.89 19.00 2.36
N THR A 111 -11.28 18.25 1.34
CA THR A 111 -12.70 17.98 1.04
C THR A 111 -13.37 17.21 2.17
N SER A 112 -12.69 16.21 2.74
CA SER A 112 -13.18 15.46 3.89
C SER A 112 -13.33 16.33 5.13
N HIS A 113 -12.34 17.18 5.43
CA HIS A 113 -12.37 18.10 6.56
C HIS A 113 -13.50 19.13 6.43
N ILE A 114 -13.67 19.74 5.25
CA ILE A 114 -14.77 20.67 4.96
C ILE A 114 -16.12 19.97 5.11
N LYS A 115 -16.24 18.73 4.63
CA LYS A 115 -17.47 17.94 4.77
C LYS A 115 -17.80 17.62 6.23
N MET A 116 -16.80 17.31 7.05
CA MET A 116 -17.00 16.96 8.46
C MET A 116 -17.23 18.17 9.37
N HIS A 117 -16.51 19.27 9.13
CA HIS A 117 -16.48 20.42 10.04
C HIS A 117 -17.17 21.67 9.48
N GLY A 118 -17.54 21.68 8.19
CA GLY A 118 -18.17 22.82 7.53
C GLY A 118 -17.24 24.02 7.32
N VAL A 119 -15.94 23.88 7.59
CA VAL A 119 -14.93 24.94 7.49
C VAL A 119 -13.68 24.41 6.82
N TRP A 120 -12.92 25.30 6.19
CA TRP A 120 -11.61 24.93 5.67
C TRP A 120 -10.62 24.63 6.79
N PRO A 121 -9.68 23.69 6.59
CA PRO A 121 -8.54 23.58 7.48
C PRO A 121 -7.75 24.89 7.45
N LYS A 122 -7.07 25.20 8.55
CA LYS A 122 -6.18 26.37 8.61
C LYS A 122 -4.96 26.13 7.72
N LEU A 123 -4.87 26.87 6.62
CA LEU A 123 -3.80 26.78 5.61
C LEU A 123 -3.03 28.09 5.52
N ILE A 124 -1.71 27.99 5.33
CA ILE A 124 -0.82 29.14 5.06
C ILE A 124 -0.46 29.12 3.58
N HIS A 125 -0.77 30.21 2.87
CA HIS A 125 -0.54 30.35 1.42
C HIS A 125 0.63 31.31 1.18
N SER A 126 1.68 30.84 0.52
CA SER A 126 2.87 31.67 0.23
C SER A 126 2.65 32.61 -0.97
N LYS A 127 1.81 32.21 -1.93
CA LYS A 127 1.46 33.01 -3.11
C LYS A 127 0.00 33.51 -3.05
N LYS A 128 -0.24 34.74 -3.51
CA LYS A 128 -1.56 35.40 -3.40
C LYS A 128 -2.48 35.16 -4.60
N ASP A 129 -1.91 34.84 -5.75
CA ASP A 129 -2.57 34.72 -7.06
C ASP A 129 -3.16 33.33 -7.34
N LYS A 130 -3.00 32.38 -6.40
CA LYS A 130 -3.41 30.99 -6.59
C LYS A 130 -4.91 30.80 -6.38
N LYS A 131 -5.53 30.01 -7.27
CA LYS A 131 -6.98 29.77 -7.27
C LYS A 131 -7.40 29.08 -5.97
N LEU A 132 -6.60 28.12 -5.49
CA LEU A 132 -6.82 27.43 -4.22
C LEU A 132 -6.91 28.41 -3.04
N ARG A 133 -6.06 29.43 -3.00
CA ARG A 133 -6.11 30.47 -1.96
C ARG A 133 -7.42 31.23 -2.00
N ILE A 134 -7.85 31.67 -3.18
CA ILE A 134 -9.09 32.43 -3.37
C ILE A 134 -10.29 31.61 -2.87
N LEU A 135 -10.32 30.31 -3.20
CA LEU A 135 -11.37 29.38 -2.75
C LEU A 135 -11.37 29.24 -1.21
N ASN A 136 -10.19 29.12 -0.60
CA ASN A 136 -10.03 29.06 0.85
C ASN A 136 -10.51 30.36 1.53
N GLU A 137 -10.10 31.54 1.03
CA GLU A 137 -10.50 32.83 1.60
C GLU A 137 -12.02 33.05 1.50
N ARG A 138 -12.66 32.59 0.41
CA ARG A 138 -14.11 32.62 0.21
C ARG A 138 -14.87 31.55 0.99
N GLN A 139 -14.15 30.61 1.63
CA GLN A 139 -14.72 29.45 2.31
C GLN A 139 -15.62 28.60 1.40
N GLU A 140 -15.23 28.43 0.13
CA GLU A 140 -15.97 27.62 -0.85
C GLU A 140 -15.98 26.14 -0.44
N ARG A 141 -17.16 25.53 -0.29
CA ARG A 141 -17.26 24.18 0.30
C ARG A 141 -17.35 23.04 -0.72
N ASN A 142 -17.80 23.36 -1.93
CA ASN A 142 -18.04 22.37 -2.99
C ASN A 142 -16.84 22.29 -3.91
N LEU A 143 -15.78 21.62 -3.44
CA LEU A 143 -14.57 21.41 -4.22
C LEU A 143 -14.63 20.11 -5.04
N THR A 144 -14.15 20.20 -6.27
CA THR A 144 -13.96 19.10 -7.22
C THR A 144 -12.50 19.05 -7.67
N TYR A 145 -12.09 17.97 -8.33
CA TYR A 145 -10.76 17.80 -8.92
C TYR A 145 -10.42 18.87 -9.98
N THR A 146 -11.41 19.58 -10.53
CA THR A 146 -11.23 20.65 -11.52
C THR A 146 -11.33 22.05 -10.92
N SER A 147 -11.59 22.15 -9.61
CA SER A 147 -11.82 23.43 -8.94
C SER A 147 -10.56 24.31 -8.95
N TYR A 148 -9.38 23.72 -8.91
CA TYR A 148 -8.09 24.43 -8.96
C TYR A 148 -6.98 23.52 -9.50
N PRO A 149 -5.88 24.09 -10.05
CA PRO A 149 -4.72 23.30 -10.46
C PRO A 149 -4.03 22.67 -9.25
N PHE A 150 -3.69 21.39 -9.31
CA PHE A 150 -3.05 20.68 -8.19
C PHE A 150 -1.65 21.21 -7.83
N SER A 151 -0.96 21.85 -8.77
CA SER A 151 0.29 22.58 -8.49
C SER A 151 0.12 23.76 -7.53
N ASP A 152 -1.11 24.22 -7.25
CA ASP A 152 -1.35 25.22 -6.21
C ASP A 152 -0.91 24.71 -4.83
N TRP A 153 -0.95 23.39 -4.58
CA TRP A 153 -0.53 22.77 -3.32
C TRP A 153 0.98 22.86 -3.04
N ASP A 154 1.81 23.19 -4.04
CA ASP A 154 3.25 23.44 -3.83
C ASP A 154 3.51 24.76 -3.08
N HIS A 155 2.50 25.62 -2.98
CA HIS A 155 2.56 26.92 -2.33
C HIS A 155 1.71 27.01 -1.05
N VAL A 156 1.30 25.86 -0.53
CA VAL A 156 0.46 25.75 0.66
C VAL A 156 1.12 24.92 1.74
N GLN A 157 1.08 25.44 2.96
CA GLN A 157 1.50 24.74 4.17
C GLN A 157 0.29 24.49 5.06
N TRP A 158 0.22 23.26 5.59
CA TRP A 158 -0.78 22.88 6.57
C TRP A 158 -0.36 23.37 7.95
N THR A 159 -1.29 23.97 8.68
CA THR A 159 -1.10 24.19 10.12
C THR A 159 -1.57 22.97 10.90
N LYS A 160 -1.35 22.96 12.22
CA LYS A 160 -1.90 21.92 13.09
C LYS A 160 -3.44 21.93 12.99
N PHE A 161 -4.01 20.85 12.44
CA PHE A 161 -5.46 20.66 12.37
C PHE A 161 -5.92 19.34 13.04
N LEU A 162 -4.99 18.52 13.51
CA LEU A 162 -5.24 17.33 14.32
C LEU A 162 -4.52 17.45 15.65
N ASP A 163 -5.26 17.19 16.74
CA ASP A 163 -4.68 17.06 18.07
C ASP A 163 -4.29 15.60 18.28
N PHE A 164 -3.00 15.36 18.46
CA PHE A 164 -2.50 14.05 18.82
C PHE A 164 -2.61 13.87 20.34
N ASN A 165 -3.29 12.81 20.77
CA ASN A 165 -3.28 12.43 22.17
C ASN A 165 -1.97 11.68 22.47
N PHE A 166 -1.05 12.33 23.17
CA PHE A 166 0.22 11.73 23.60
C PHE A 166 0.08 10.77 24.78
N PHE A 167 -1.09 10.72 25.42
CA PHE A 167 -1.41 9.81 26.51
C PHE A 167 -2.63 8.95 26.12
N PRO A 168 -2.52 8.13 25.07
CA PRO A 168 -3.57 7.17 24.77
C PRO A 168 -3.72 6.20 25.93
N LYS A 169 -4.86 5.52 26.03
CA LYS A 169 -5.04 4.50 27.06
C LYS A 169 -3.98 3.43 26.84
N PHE A 170 -3.28 3.03 27.89
CA PHE A 170 -2.21 2.02 27.80
C PHE A 170 -2.69 0.72 27.13
N LEU A 171 -3.95 0.33 27.33
CA LEU A 171 -4.57 -0.83 26.68
C LEU A 171 -4.73 -0.69 25.16
N GLU A 172 -4.70 0.53 24.61
CA GLU A 172 -4.69 0.76 23.15
C GLU A 172 -3.28 0.61 22.56
N LEU A 173 -2.25 0.77 23.39
CA LEU A 173 -0.84 0.60 23.00
C LEU A 173 -0.34 -0.83 23.23
N MET A 174 -0.91 -1.53 24.20
CA MET A 174 -0.53 -2.89 24.57
C MET A 174 -1.39 -3.89 23.83
N ASP A 175 -0.75 -4.61 22.91
CA ASP A 175 -1.32 -5.77 22.25
C ASP A 175 -0.41 -6.98 22.54
N ASP A 176 -0.97 -8.17 22.60
CA ASP A 176 -0.20 -9.40 22.80
C ASP A 176 0.48 -9.82 21.49
N LYS A 177 1.43 -8.98 21.06
CA LYS A 177 2.25 -9.16 19.88
C LYS A 177 3.71 -9.26 20.28
N SER A 178 4.44 -10.15 19.62
CA SER A 178 5.88 -10.28 19.81
C SER A 178 6.62 -9.01 19.39
N ILE A 179 7.53 -8.54 20.25
CA ILE A 179 8.48 -7.46 19.94
C ILE A 179 9.90 -8.02 19.87
N SER A 180 10.73 -7.47 18.98
CA SER A 180 12.13 -7.89 18.89
C SER A 180 12.91 -7.45 20.14
N PHE A 181 13.98 -8.18 20.46
CA PHE A 181 14.93 -7.75 21.49
C PHE A 181 15.66 -6.46 21.08
N TYR A 182 16.24 -5.79 22.07
CA TYR A 182 17.12 -4.66 21.83
C TYR A 182 18.32 -5.08 20.96
N LYS A 183 18.89 -4.10 20.25
CA LYS A 183 20.05 -4.32 19.37
C LYS A 183 21.23 -4.96 20.11
N SER A 184 21.44 -4.60 21.39
CA SER A 184 22.44 -5.19 22.28
C SER A 184 22.30 -6.71 22.38
N ASP A 185 21.07 -7.20 22.49
CA ASP A 185 20.79 -8.61 22.82
C ASP A 185 20.34 -9.42 21.61
N LYS A 186 20.05 -8.77 20.48
CA LYS A 186 19.57 -9.44 19.27
C LYS A 186 20.50 -10.56 18.79
N HIS A 187 21.81 -10.37 18.92
CA HIS A 187 22.81 -11.37 18.52
C HIS A 187 22.83 -12.63 19.40
N THR A 188 22.33 -12.54 20.63
CA THR A 188 22.31 -13.67 21.57
C THR A 188 21.03 -14.49 21.48
N THR A 189 20.00 -14.00 20.77
CA THR A 189 18.68 -14.66 20.59
C THR A 189 18.75 -16.13 20.21
N TRP A 190 19.77 -16.52 19.43
CA TRP A 190 19.93 -17.89 18.91
C TRP A 190 21.13 -18.63 19.54
N THR A 191 21.71 -18.07 20.61
CA THR A 191 22.86 -18.66 21.30
C THR A 191 22.36 -19.56 22.44
N PRO A 192 22.62 -20.89 22.43
CA PRO A 192 22.07 -21.82 23.41
C PRO A 192 22.41 -21.50 24.87
N SER A 193 23.55 -20.84 25.11
CA SER A 193 24.08 -20.53 26.44
C SER A 193 23.61 -19.19 27.01
N HIS A 194 22.84 -18.40 26.27
CA HIS A 194 22.44 -17.06 26.71
C HIS A 194 20.93 -16.89 26.60
N LYS A 195 20.27 -16.70 27.75
CA LYS A 195 18.87 -16.28 27.78
C LYS A 195 18.84 -14.76 27.66
N PRO A 196 18.36 -14.18 26.54
CA PRO A 196 18.24 -12.74 26.42
C PRO A 196 17.30 -12.22 27.53
N GLN A 197 17.77 -11.24 28.30
CA GLN A 197 16.95 -10.61 29.32
C GLN A 197 16.01 -9.60 28.64
N SER A 198 14.71 -9.84 28.75
CA SER A 198 13.73 -8.78 28.52
C SER A 198 13.75 -7.90 29.78
N GLN A 199 14.08 -6.61 29.64
CA GLN A 199 13.85 -5.65 30.71
C GLN A 199 12.33 -5.42 30.80
N ARG A 200 11.65 -6.31 31.52
CA ARG A 200 10.32 -6.08 32.08
C ARG A 200 10.45 -5.91 33.58
#